data_AF-A0A377YWE2-F1
#
_entry.id   AF-A0A377YWE2-F1
#
_cell.length_a   1.000
_cell.length_b   1.000
_cell.length_c   1.000
_cell.angle_alpha   90.00
_cell.angle_beta   90.00
_cell.angle_gamma   90.00
#
_symmetry.space_group_name_H-M   'P 1'
#
loop_
_entity.id
_entity.type
_entity.pdbx_description
1 polymer ?
#
loop_
_entity_poly.entity_id
_entity_poly.type
_entity_poly.pdbx_seq_one_letter_code
_entity_poly.pdbx_strand_id
1 'polypeptide(L)'
;MQDGSNKHRPGYDLTFSAPKSVSMMAMLGGDKRLIDAHNQAVDFAVRQVEALASTRVMTDGQSETVLTGHLVMALFNHDTSRDQDPQLHTHVVVANVTQHNGEWKTLSSDKVGKTGFSENVLANRIAFGKIYQSELRQRVEALGYETEVVGKHGMWEMPGVPVEAFSSRSQAIREAVGEGASLKSRDVAALDTRKSKQHVDPEIRMAEWMQTLKETGFDIRAYRDAADQRAEIRTQAPGPASQDGRMCSRR
;
A
#
# COMPACT_ATOMS: atom_id res chain seq x y z
N MET A 1 -22.71 10.38 23.71
CA MET A 1 -22.34 11.83 23.72
C MET A 1 -22.13 12.22 25.18
N GLN A 2 -21.01 12.86 25.50
CA GLN A 2 -20.81 13.56 26.79
C GLN A 2 -20.52 15.02 26.43
N ASP A 3 -21.28 15.95 27.01
CA ASP A 3 -21.15 17.39 26.77
C ASP A 3 -21.32 17.79 25.28
N GLY A 4 -22.21 17.11 24.54
CA GLY A 4 -22.45 17.37 23.11
C GLY A 4 -21.34 16.85 22.17
N SER A 5 -20.26 16.28 22.71
CA SER A 5 -19.15 15.71 21.94
C SER A 5 -19.18 14.18 21.95
N ASN A 6 -18.85 13.56 20.82
CA ASN A 6 -18.61 12.13 20.77
C ASN A 6 -17.17 11.83 21.23
N LYS A 7 -17.02 11.21 22.40
CA LYS A 7 -15.72 10.79 22.94
C LYS A 7 -15.19 9.49 22.32
N HIS A 8 -15.98 8.83 21.47
CA HIS A 8 -15.54 7.64 20.74
C HIS A 8 -14.44 8.01 19.74
N ARG A 9 -13.32 7.29 19.78
CA ARG A 9 -12.29 7.40 18.75
C ARG A 9 -12.89 6.90 17.44
N PRO A 10 -12.92 7.69 16.35
CA PRO A 10 -13.62 7.32 15.12
C PRO A 10 -13.10 6.04 14.47
N GLY A 11 -11.77 5.84 14.48
CA GLY A 11 -11.14 4.76 13.73
C GLY A 11 -9.63 4.95 13.60
N TYR A 12 -9.09 4.20 12.65
CA TYR A 12 -7.69 4.21 12.26
C TYR A 12 -7.61 4.24 10.73
N ASP A 13 -6.61 4.94 10.19
CA ASP A 13 -6.36 4.99 8.76
C ASP A 13 -5.05 4.26 8.46
N LEU A 14 -5.13 3.22 7.64
CA LEU A 14 -3.98 2.49 7.13
C LEU A 14 -3.83 2.83 5.66
N THR A 15 -2.86 3.68 5.35
CA THR A 15 -2.62 4.11 3.97
C THR A 15 -1.58 3.23 3.30
N PHE A 16 -1.96 2.54 2.22
CA PHE A 16 -1.08 1.74 1.39
C PHE A 16 -0.74 2.52 0.13
N SER A 17 0.53 2.89 -0.04
CA SER A 17 1.01 3.63 -1.21
C SER A 17 1.74 2.71 -2.18
N ALA A 18 1.36 2.73 -3.45
CA ALA A 18 2.08 2.01 -4.50
C ALA A 18 3.47 2.62 -4.74
N PRO A 19 4.42 1.83 -5.27
CA PRO A 19 5.65 2.35 -5.84
C PRO A 19 5.38 3.46 -6.87
N LYS A 20 6.34 4.37 -7.02
CA LYS A 20 6.17 5.54 -7.90
C LYS A 20 5.99 5.12 -9.35
N SER A 21 6.79 4.16 -9.81
CA SER A 21 6.71 3.59 -11.16
C SER A 21 5.35 2.96 -11.46
N VAL A 22 4.75 2.24 -10.50
CA VAL A 22 3.39 1.70 -10.63
C VAL A 22 2.37 2.84 -10.79
N SER A 23 2.49 3.90 -10.00
CA SER A 23 1.60 5.08 -10.11
C SER A 23 1.72 5.74 -11.48
N MET A 24 2.95 5.88 -12.00
CA MET A 24 3.20 6.47 -13.33
C MET A 24 2.63 5.60 -14.45
N MET A 25 2.88 4.29 -14.44
CA MET A 25 2.38 3.40 -15.48
C MET A 25 0.85 3.26 -15.44
N ALA A 26 0.24 3.31 -14.26
CA ALA A 26 -1.21 3.31 -14.11
C ALA A 26 -1.85 4.61 -14.64
N MET A 27 -1.31 5.77 -14.24
CA MET A 27 -1.94 7.07 -14.52
C MET A 27 -1.52 7.67 -15.87
N LEU A 28 -0.22 7.75 -16.15
CA LEU A 28 0.32 8.32 -17.39
C LEU A 28 0.32 7.28 -18.51
N GLY A 29 0.61 6.02 -18.16
CA GLY A 29 0.59 4.90 -19.10
C GLY A 29 -0.83 4.39 -19.38
N GLY A 30 -1.82 4.81 -18.59
CA GLY A 30 -3.21 4.40 -18.71
C GLY A 30 -3.44 2.90 -18.49
N ASP A 31 -2.48 2.19 -17.89
CA ASP A 31 -2.61 0.75 -17.65
C ASP A 31 -3.44 0.47 -16.39
N LYS A 32 -4.75 0.31 -16.59
CA LYS A 32 -5.71 0.03 -15.53
C LYS A 32 -5.46 -1.31 -14.82
N ARG A 33 -4.75 -2.26 -15.45
CA ARG A 33 -4.41 -3.56 -14.84
C ARG A 33 -3.53 -3.38 -13.59
N LEU A 34 -2.74 -2.30 -13.54
CA LEU A 34 -1.93 -1.94 -12.38
C LEU A 34 -2.76 -1.38 -11.21
N ILE A 35 -3.89 -0.72 -11.51
CA ILE A 35 -4.86 -0.28 -10.48
C ILE A 35 -5.53 -1.52 -9.88
N ASP A 36 -5.93 -2.48 -10.71
CA ASP A 36 -6.50 -3.74 -10.23
C ASP A 36 -5.49 -4.55 -9.41
N ALA A 37 -4.23 -4.60 -9.85
CA ALA A 37 -3.15 -5.24 -9.09
C ALA A 37 -2.94 -4.56 -7.72
N HIS A 38 -2.98 -3.23 -7.65
CA HIS A 38 -2.94 -2.47 -6.41
C HIS A 38 -4.10 -2.83 -5.48
N ASN A 39 -5.33 -2.81 -5.99
CA ASN A 39 -6.53 -3.13 -5.21
C ASN A 39 -6.47 -4.54 -4.62
N GLN A 40 -6.08 -5.52 -5.44
CA GLN A 40 -5.94 -6.91 -5.00
C GLN A 40 -4.83 -7.07 -3.96
N ALA A 41 -3.74 -6.33 -4.08
CA ALA A 41 -2.67 -6.31 -3.08
C ALA A 41 -3.10 -5.67 -1.76
N VAL A 42 -3.89 -4.59 -1.80
CA VAL A 42 -4.49 -3.98 -0.61
C VAL A 42 -5.45 -4.98 0.05
N ASP A 43 -6.37 -5.57 -0.71
CA ASP A 43 -7.32 -6.58 -0.20
C ASP A 43 -6.61 -7.75 0.49
N PHE A 44 -5.52 -8.23 -0.10
CA PHE A 44 -4.71 -9.30 0.51
C PHE A 44 -4.08 -8.85 1.84
N ALA A 45 -3.49 -7.66 1.87
CA ALA A 45 -2.83 -7.13 3.06
C ALA A 45 -3.82 -6.83 4.20
N VAL A 46 -4.99 -6.25 3.91
CA VAL A 46 -5.99 -5.90 4.94
C VAL A 46 -6.63 -7.12 5.59
N ARG A 47 -6.71 -8.26 4.89
CA ARG A 47 -7.11 -9.55 5.50
C ARG A 47 -6.14 -10.01 6.60
N GLN A 48 -4.85 -9.72 6.45
CA GLN A 48 -3.86 -10.01 7.49
C GLN A 48 -3.99 -9.06 8.68
N VAL A 49 -4.43 -7.81 8.44
CA VAL A 49 -4.75 -6.86 9.52
C VAL A 49 -6.00 -7.31 10.28
N GLU A 50 -7.02 -7.79 9.58
CA GLU A 50 -8.25 -8.30 10.19
C GLU A 50 -8.02 -9.47 11.14
N ALA A 51 -7.02 -10.33 10.86
CA ALA A 51 -6.63 -11.39 11.78
C ALA A 51 -6.14 -10.89 13.16
N LEU A 52 -5.74 -9.62 13.27
CA LEU A 52 -5.35 -8.98 14.54
C LEU A 52 -6.51 -8.29 15.26
N ALA A 53 -7.69 -8.22 14.63
CA ALA A 53 -8.87 -7.60 15.22
C ALA A 53 -9.14 -8.21 16.60
N SER A 54 -9.26 -7.34 17.60
CA SER A 54 -9.46 -7.74 18.99
C SER A 54 -10.26 -6.72 19.75
N THR A 55 -10.88 -7.16 20.84
CA THR A 55 -11.60 -6.31 21.79
C THR A 55 -11.16 -6.62 23.21
N ARG A 56 -11.53 -5.73 24.14
CA ARG A 56 -11.25 -5.88 25.56
C ARG A 56 -12.50 -6.47 26.24
N VAL A 57 -12.31 -7.55 26.98
CA VAL A 57 -13.37 -8.20 27.76
C VAL A 57 -12.99 -8.14 29.24
N MET A 58 -13.99 -8.03 30.11
CA MET A 58 -13.81 -8.10 31.55
C MET A 58 -14.47 -9.38 32.05
N THR A 59 -13.66 -10.23 32.67
CA THR A 59 -14.06 -11.54 33.21
C THR A 59 -13.60 -11.56 34.67
N ASP A 60 -14.52 -11.71 35.63
CA ASP A 60 -14.24 -11.75 37.07
C ASP A 60 -13.37 -10.58 37.59
N GLY A 61 -13.62 -9.37 37.08
CA GLY A 61 -12.89 -8.15 37.44
C GLY A 61 -11.48 -8.04 36.83
N GLN A 62 -11.03 -9.06 36.10
CA GLN A 62 -9.80 -9.02 35.32
C GLN A 62 -10.12 -8.66 33.87
N SER A 63 -9.21 -7.92 33.27
CA SER A 63 -9.38 -7.50 31.88
C SER A 63 -8.43 -8.26 30.97
N GLU A 64 -8.97 -8.73 29.87
CA GLU A 64 -8.24 -9.48 28.86
C GLU A 64 -8.50 -8.92 27.45
N THR A 65 -7.55 -9.16 26.55
CA THR A 65 -7.67 -8.86 25.12
C THR A 65 -7.98 -10.16 24.39
N VAL A 66 -9.08 -10.19 23.65
CA VAL A 66 -9.51 -11.38 22.90
C VAL A 66 -9.57 -11.05 21.40
N LEU A 67 -9.09 -11.96 20.56
CA LEU A 67 -9.20 -11.84 19.12
C LEU A 67 -10.64 -12.04 18.68
N THR A 68 -11.10 -11.18 17.79
CA THR A 68 -12.44 -11.20 17.21
C THR A 68 -12.42 -11.59 15.73
N GLY A 69 -11.35 -11.26 15.00
CA GLY A 69 -11.21 -11.60 13.58
C GLY A 69 -12.19 -10.88 12.65
N HIS A 70 -12.79 -9.78 13.10
CA HIS A 70 -13.80 -9.03 12.34
C HIS A 70 -13.51 -7.53 12.35
N LEU A 71 -13.34 -6.93 11.17
CA LEU A 71 -13.24 -5.47 11.02
C LEU A 71 -14.36 -4.93 10.13
N VAL A 72 -14.71 -3.66 10.35
CA VAL A 72 -15.49 -2.86 9.40
C VAL A 72 -14.55 -1.84 8.79
N MET A 73 -14.35 -1.92 7.47
CA MET A 73 -13.37 -1.10 6.75
C MET A 73 -14.02 -0.43 5.55
N ALA A 74 -13.60 0.81 5.28
CA ALA A 74 -13.90 1.51 4.03
C ALA A 74 -12.58 1.81 3.30
N LEU A 75 -12.50 1.44 2.02
CA LEU A 75 -11.30 1.57 1.21
C LEU A 75 -11.51 2.71 0.21
N PHE A 76 -10.67 3.74 0.28
CA PHE A 76 -10.74 4.90 -0.60
C PHE A 76 -9.46 5.03 -1.42
N ASN A 77 -9.57 4.84 -2.73
CA ASN A 77 -8.46 5.00 -3.65
C ASN A 77 -8.29 6.46 -4.04
N HIS A 78 -7.05 6.92 -4.00
CA HIS A 78 -6.62 8.20 -4.52
C HIS A 78 -5.41 8.00 -5.45
N ASP A 79 -5.17 8.97 -6.32
CA ASP A 79 -4.21 8.89 -7.42
C ASP A 79 -3.18 10.04 -7.43
N THR A 80 -3.33 11.00 -6.52
CA THR A 80 -2.55 12.24 -6.49
C THR A 80 -1.92 12.48 -5.13
N SER A 81 -0.67 12.94 -5.14
CA SER A 81 0.02 13.41 -3.94
C SER A 81 -0.47 14.82 -3.55
N ARG A 82 -0.01 15.32 -2.40
CA ARG A 82 -0.29 16.72 -2.02
C ARG A 82 0.36 17.74 -2.94
N ASP A 83 1.51 17.38 -3.49
CA ASP A 83 2.22 18.17 -4.50
C ASP A 83 1.74 17.84 -5.91
N GLN A 84 0.65 17.07 -6.02
CA GLN A 84 -0.06 16.80 -7.26
C GLN A 84 0.74 15.93 -8.25
N ASP A 85 1.68 15.13 -7.74
CA ASP A 85 2.33 14.05 -8.50
C ASP A 85 1.44 12.80 -8.55
N PRO A 86 1.61 11.92 -9.57
CA PRO A 86 0.98 10.60 -9.58
C PRO A 86 1.37 9.81 -8.35
N GLN A 87 0.39 9.44 -7.53
CA GLN A 87 0.59 8.71 -6.28
C GLN A 87 -0.63 7.85 -6.02
N LEU A 88 -0.66 6.64 -6.59
CA LEU A 88 -1.71 5.67 -6.31
C LEU A 88 -1.58 5.19 -4.86
N HIS A 89 -2.63 5.39 -4.08
CA HIS A 89 -2.71 4.92 -2.70
C HIS A 89 -4.14 4.65 -2.28
N THR A 90 -4.30 3.74 -1.32
CA THR A 90 -5.59 3.42 -0.72
C THR A 90 -5.58 3.79 0.76
N HIS A 91 -6.53 4.61 1.18
CA HIS A 91 -6.87 4.80 2.59
C HIS A 91 -7.81 3.69 3.04
N VAL A 92 -7.32 2.81 3.90
CA VAL A 92 -8.14 1.79 4.56
C VAL A 92 -8.58 2.34 5.91
N VAL A 93 -9.78 2.90 5.94
CA VAL A 93 -10.38 3.47 7.15
C VAL A 93 -11.05 2.35 7.93
N VAL A 94 -10.40 1.94 9.01
CA VAL A 94 -10.90 0.94 9.96
C VAL A 94 -11.78 1.63 10.99
N ALA A 95 -13.08 1.34 10.98
CA ALA A 95 -13.98 1.83 12.01
C ALA A 95 -13.59 1.24 13.37
N ASN A 96 -13.68 2.03 14.45
CA ASN A 96 -13.31 1.57 15.78
C ASN A 96 -14.43 0.73 16.45
N VAL A 97 -14.81 -0.35 15.75
CA VAL A 97 -15.81 -1.33 16.17
C VAL A 97 -15.40 -2.72 15.67
N THR A 98 -15.77 -3.74 16.43
CA THR A 98 -15.60 -5.16 16.08
C THR A 98 -16.70 -5.97 16.73
N GLN A 99 -17.09 -7.10 16.14
CA GLN A 99 -18.12 -7.96 16.69
C GLN A 99 -17.51 -9.05 17.58
N HIS A 100 -18.10 -9.27 18.75
CA HIS A 100 -17.71 -10.36 19.67
C HIS A 100 -18.96 -10.90 20.37
N ASN A 101 -19.24 -12.20 20.21
CA ASN A 101 -20.41 -12.88 20.78
C ASN A 101 -21.76 -12.18 20.47
N GLY A 102 -21.94 -11.74 19.23
CA GLY A 102 -23.18 -11.06 18.78
C GLY A 102 -23.28 -9.58 19.15
N GLU A 103 -22.36 -9.06 19.94
CA GLU A 103 -22.33 -7.65 20.35
C GLU A 103 -21.25 -6.86 19.60
N TRP A 104 -21.52 -5.58 19.35
CA TRP A 104 -20.53 -4.65 18.85
C TRP A 104 -19.74 -4.05 20.00
N LYS A 105 -18.41 -4.19 19.94
CA LYS A 105 -17.47 -3.64 20.92
C LYS A 105 -16.43 -2.77 20.24
N THR A 106 -15.74 -1.97 21.02
CA THR A 106 -14.62 -1.15 20.55
C THR A 106 -13.39 -2.02 20.28
N LEU A 107 -12.57 -1.67 19.29
CA LEU A 107 -11.28 -2.33 19.10
C LEU A 107 -10.40 -2.10 20.34
N SER A 108 -9.62 -3.12 20.70
CA SER A 108 -8.80 -3.09 21.91
C SER A 108 -7.68 -2.05 21.79
N SER A 109 -7.38 -1.40 22.91
CA SER A 109 -6.17 -0.59 23.08
C SER A 109 -5.61 -0.87 24.47
N ASP A 110 -4.30 -1.01 24.52
CA ASP A 110 -3.54 -1.24 25.74
C ASP A 110 -2.22 -0.48 25.64
N LYS A 111 -2.17 0.71 26.23
CA LYS A 111 -0.98 1.56 26.18
C LYS A 111 0.15 1.07 27.07
N VAL A 112 -0.12 0.17 28.02
CA VAL A 112 0.86 -0.33 29.00
C VAL A 112 1.53 -1.58 28.44
N GLY A 113 0.74 -2.63 28.17
CA GLY A 113 1.24 -3.89 27.64
C GLY A 113 1.41 -3.91 26.13
N LYS A 114 0.87 -2.91 25.40
CA LYS A 114 0.91 -2.80 23.94
C LYS A 114 0.30 -4.01 23.22
N THR A 115 -0.69 -4.64 23.86
CA THR A 115 -1.35 -5.85 23.35
C THR A 115 -2.63 -5.56 22.56
N GLY A 116 -3.04 -4.29 22.46
CA GLY A 116 -4.25 -3.89 21.74
C GLY A 116 -4.12 -3.99 20.22
N PHE A 117 -5.25 -3.88 19.52
CA PHE A 117 -5.31 -3.93 18.05
C PHE A 117 -4.39 -2.89 17.42
N SER A 118 -4.56 -1.62 17.80
CA SER A 118 -3.83 -0.52 17.18
C SER A 118 -2.32 -0.58 17.43
N GLU A 119 -1.93 -1.06 18.60
CA GLU A 119 -0.55 -1.25 19.02
C GLU A 119 0.11 -2.39 18.24
N ASN A 120 -0.59 -3.51 18.05
CA ASN A 120 -0.12 -4.61 17.21
C ASN A 120 0.00 -4.22 15.74
N VAL A 121 -0.96 -3.45 15.20
CA VAL A 121 -0.87 -2.92 13.83
C VAL A 121 0.34 -2.02 13.68
N LEU A 122 0.58 -1.11 14.64
CA LEU A 122 1.73 -0.21 14.60
C LEU A 122 3.07 -0.96 14.73
N ALA A 123 3.13 -2.00 15.58
CA ALA A 123 4.30 -2.85 15.76
C ALA A 123 4.63 -3.65 14.49
N ASN A 124 3.61 -4.11 13.77
CA ASN A 124 3.74 -4.93 12.56
C ASN A 124 3.66 -4.13 11.25
N ARG A 125 3.68 -2.79 11.30
CA ARG A 125 3.53 -1.93 10.10
C ARG A 125 4.50 -2.28 8.96
N ILE A 126 5.73 -2.66 9.29
CA ILE A 126 6.74 -3.07 8.28
C ILE A 126 6.35 -4.41 7.65
N ALA A 127 5.83 -5.35 8.45
CA ALA A 127 5.38 -6.64 7.94
C ALA A 127 4.18 -6.47 6.99
N PHE A 128 3.17 -5.67 7.36
CA PHE A 128 2.04 -5.36 6.47
C PHE A 128 2.47 -4.66 5.18
N GLY A 129 3.39 -3.69 5.29
CA GLY A 129 4.01 -3.06 4.12
C GLY A 129 4.69 -4.08 3.21
N LYS A 130 5.46 -5.02 3.76
CA LYS A 130 6.12 -6.09 3.00
C LYS A 130 5.14 -7.05 2.33
N ILE A 131 4.06 -7.42 3.02
CA ILE A 131 3.01 -8.28 2.48
C ILE A 131 2.37 -7.61 1.27
N TYR A 132 1.96 -6.35 1.41
CA TYR A 132 1.43 -5.55 0.32
C TYR A 132 2.42 -5.42 -0.86
N GLN A 133 3.68 -5.06 -0.58
CA GLN A 133 4.70 -4.87 -1.62
C GLN A 133 5.02 -6.18 -2.37
N SER A 134 5.06 -7.31 -1.65
CA SER A 134 5.28 -8.63 -2.25
C SER A 134 4.11 -9.05 -3.13
N GLU A 135 2.89 -8.88 -2.65
CA GLU A 135 1.68 -9.22 -3.40
C GLU A 135 1.53 -8.38 -4.66
N LEU A 136 1.76 -7.06 -4.54
CA LEU A 136 1.74 -6.16 -5.70
C LEU A 136 2.83 -6.53 -6.71
N ARG A 137 4.06 -6.81 -6.24
CA ARG A 137 5.17 -7.20 -7.11
C ARG A 137 4.84 -8.43 -7.95
N GLN A 138 4.30 -9.48 -7.33
CA GLN A 138 3.95 -10.71 -8.04
C GLN A 138 2.93 -10.45 -9.16
N ARG A 139 1.92 -9.61 -8.87
CA ARG A 139 0.89 -9.25 -9.86
C ARG A 139 1.45 -8.39 -10.98
N VAL A 140 2.32 -7.45 -10.65
CA VAL A 140 3.00 -6.58 -11.63
C VAL A 140 3.94 -7.39 -12.53
N GLU A 141 4.71 -8.32 -11.97
CA GLU A 141 5.56 -9.23 -12.75
C GLU A 141 4.74 -10.20 -13.61
N ALA A 142 3.55 -10.60 -13.17
CA ALA A 142 2.63 -11.41 -13.98
C ALA A 142 2.09 -10.64 -15.19
N LEU A 143 1.99 -9.31 -15.11
CA LEU A 143 1.69 -8.42 -16.25
C LEU A 143 2.89 -8.18 -17.18
N GLY A 144 4.03 -8.83 -16.91
CA GLY A 144 5.24 -8.72 -17.74
C GLY A 144 6.10 -7.51 -17.45
N TYR A 145 5.83 -6.74 -16.39
CA TYR A 145 6.75 -5.70 -15.92
C TYR A 145 7.91 -6.30 -15.16
N GLU A 146 9.10 -5.73 -15.35
CA GLU A 146 10.28 -6.09 -14.56
C GLU A 146 10.35 -5.21 -13.30
N THR A 147 10.94 -5.74 -12.23
CA THR A 147 11.07 -5.00 -10.96
C THR A 147 12.46 -5.17 -10.36
N GLU A 148 12.96 -4.10 -9.73
CA GLU A 148 14.23 -4.10 -9.01
C GLU A 148 14.08 -3.50 -7.61
N VAL A 149 14.85 -4.00 -6.65
CA VAL A 149 14.82 -3.51 -5.27
C VAL A 149 15.67 -2.25 -5.18
N VAL A 150 15.05 -1.12 -4.84
CA VAL A 150 15.69 0.20 -4.77
C VAL A 150 15.75 0.77 -3.35
N GLY A 151 15.17 0.08 -2.37
CA GLY A 151 15.09 0.60 -1.01
C GLY A 151 15.05 -0.47 0.08
N LYS A 152 15.00 0.02 1.33
CA LYS A 152 14.92 -0.83 2.52
C LYS A 152 13.64 -1.67 2.52
N HIS A 153 13.65 -2.77 3.26
CA HIS A 153 12.47 -3.62 3.49
C HIS A 153 11.82 -4.18 2.22
N GLY A 154 12.57 -4.27 1.11
CA GLY A 154 12.07 -4.80 -0.14
C GLY A 154 11.24 -3.80 -0.96
N MET A 155 11.39 -2.49 -0.72
CA MET A 155 10.84 -1.46 -1.61
C MET A 155 11.48 -1.59 -3.00
N TRP A 156 10.66 -1.58 -4.04
CA TRP A 156 11.06 -1.85 -5.41
C TRP A 156 10.42 -0.84 -6.37
N GLU A 157 11.02 -0.69 -7.54
CA GLU A 157 10.50 0.10 -8.65
C GLU A 157 10.68 -0.67 -9.97
N MET A 158 10.01 -0.24 -11.04
CA MET A 158 10.24 -0.76 -12.39
C MET A 158 11.49 -0.10 -12.99
N PRO A 159 12.49 -0.88 -13.47
CA PRO A 159 13.73 -0.32 -14.02
C PRO A 159 13.47 0.62 -15.20
N GLY A 160 14.19 1.74 -15.23
CA GLY A 160 14.14 2.72 -16.33
C GLY A 160 12.97 3.72 -16.28
N VAL A 161 11.98 3.53 -15.41
CA VAL A 161 10.90 4.50 -15.21
C VAL A 161 11.44 5.72 -14.44
N PRO A 162 11.21 6.97 -14.90
CA PRO A 162 11.86 8.16 -14.33
C PRO A 162 11.15 8.64 -13.05
N VAL A 163 11.23 7.85 -11.99
CA VAL A 163 10.52 8.06 -10.70
C VAL A 163 10.88 9.38 -10.02
N GLU A 164 12.12 9.86 -10.16
CA GLU A 164 12.57 11.11 -9.53
C GLU A 164 11.85 12.34 -10.10
N ALA A 165 11.44 12.32 -11.37
CA ALA A 165 10.71 13.42 -11.98
C ALA A 165 9.31 13.65 -11.37
N PHE A 166 8.77 12.65 -10.66
CA PHE A 166 7.44 12.66 -10.06
C PHE A 166 7.47 12.39 -8.55
N SER A 167 8.59 12.71 -7.90
CA SER A 167 8.82 12.49 -6.46
C SER A 167 9.07 13.79 -5.69
N SER A 168 8.42 14.89 -6.12
CA SER A 168 8.63 16.24 -5.58
C SER A 168 8.43 16.30 -4.07
N ARG A 169 7.41 15.60 -3.54
CA ARG A 169 7.14 15.55 -2.10
C ARG A 169 8.30 14.96 -1.30
N SER A 170 8.87 13.86 -1.79
CA SER A 170 9.98 13.16 -1.15
C SER A 170 11.26 14.01 -1.19
N GLN A 171 11.50 14.70 -2.31
CA GLN A 171 12.61 15.64 -2.46
C GLN A 171 12.50 16.82 -1.50
N ALA A 172 11.33 17.46 -1.40
CA ALA A 172 11.10 18.57 -0.48
C ALA A 172 11.30 18.17 1.01
N ILE A 173 10.87 16.97 1.42
CA ILE A 173 11.12 16.47 2.79
C ILE A 173 12.62 16.29 3.01
N ARG A 174 13.32 15.66 2.05
CA ARG A 174 14.75 15.41 2.15
C ARG A 174 15.56 16.69 2.17
N GLU A 175 15.19 17.69 1.37
CA GLU A 175 15.82 19.02 1.39
C GLU A 175 15.62 19.72 2.73
N ALA A 176 14.43 19.57 3.35
CA ALA A 176 14.13 20.21 4.62
C ALA A 176 14.87 19.61 5.83
N VAL A 177 15.10 18.28 5.87
CA VAL A 177 15.70 17.61 7.06
C VAL A 177 17.00 16.87 6.80
N GLY A 178 17.43 16.74 5.54
CA GLY A 178 18.60 15.98 5.13
C GLY A 178 18.37 14.47 5.03
N GLU A 179 19.25 13.80 4.28
CA GLU A 179 19.17 12.35 4.02
C GLU A 179 19.24 11.49 5.29
N GLY A 180 20.04 11.91 6.28
CA GLY A 180 20.24 11.19 7.54
C GLY A 180 19.14 11.37 8.59
N ALA A 181 18.08 12.13 8.28
CA ALA A 181 17.05 12.48 9.26
C ALA A 181 16.33 11.26 9.83
N SER A 182 16.02 11.32 11.13
CA SER A 182 15.19 10.31 11.80
C SER A 182 13.78 10.26 11.20
N LEU A 183 13.08 9.12 11.34
CA LEU A 183 11.69 9.00 10.90
C LEU A 183 10.79 10.08 11.51
N LYS A 184 11.00 10.37 12.81
CA LYS A 184 10.24 11.42 13.52
C LYS A 184 10.50 12.82 12.94
N SER A 185 11.74 13.12 12.58
CA SER A 185 12.09 14.39 11.94
C SER A 185 11.45 14.51 10.55
N ARG A 186 11.44 13.41 9.79
CA ARG A 186 10.77 13.34 8.48
C ARG A 186 9.26 13.50 8.61
N ASP A 187 8.62 12.93 9.64
CA ASP A 187 7.18 13.10 9.89
C ASP A 187 6.82 14.56 10.17
N VAL A 188 7.63 15.26 10.97
CA VAL A 188 7.45 16.69 11.25
C VAL A 188 7.61 17.51 9.95
N ALA A 189 8.70 17.29 9.20
CA ALA A 189 8.89 17.97 7.92
C ALA A 189 7.79 17.65 6.91
N ALA A 190 7.25 16.43 6.93
CA ALA A 190 6.13 16.02 6.09
C ALA A 190 4.84 16.79 6.41
N LEU A 191 4.69 17.32 7.62
CA LEU A 191 3.59 18.20 8.02
C LEU A 191 3.90 19.67 7.74
N ASP A 192 5.12 20.12 8.02
CA ASP A 192 5.49 21.55 7.91
C ASP A 192 5.60 22.01 6.45
N THR A 193 6.19 21.19 5.59
CA THR A 193 6.33 21.49 4.15
C THR A 193 5.05 21.16 3.35
N ARG A 194 3.98 20.76 4.06
CA ARG A 194 2.74 20.28 3.45
C ARG A 194 1.92 21.44 2.90
N LYS A 195 1.73 21.48 1.58
CA LYS A 195 0.78 22.39 0.95
C LYS A 195 -0.67 22.03 1.31
N SER A 196 -1.54 23.03 1.32
CA SER A 196 -2.99 22.83 1.38
C SER A 196 -3.45 22.03 0.15
N LYS A 197 -4.53 21.24 0.29
CA LYS A 197 -5.05 20.47 -0.84
C LYS A 197 -5.60 21.46 -1.86
N GLN A 198 -5.00 21.49 -3.04
CA GLN A 198 -5.48 22.30 -4.16
C GLN A 198 -6.47 21.48 -4.97
N HIS A 199 -7.54 22.13 -5.44
CA HIS A 199 -8.39 21.58 -6.47
C HIS A 199 -7.80 22.02 -7.81
N VAL A 200 -7.30 21.07 -8.58
CA VAL A 200 -6.74 21.32 -9.90
C VAL A 200 -7.55 20.53 -10.90
N ASP A 201 -7.79 21.13 -12.06
CA ASP A 201 -8.45 20.47 -13.17
C ASP A 201 -7.64 19.22 -13.59
N PRO A 202 -8.26 18.03 -13.58
CA PRO A 202 -7.60 16.78 -13.95
C PRO A 202 -6.97 16.82 -15.36
N GLU A 203 -7.59 17.51 -16.31
CA GLU A 203 -7.08 17.58 -17.69
C GLU A 203 -5.80 18.40 -17.78
N ILE A 204 -5.76 19.54 -17.08
CA ILE A 204 -4.56 20.39 -16.98
C ILE A 204 -3.43 19.60 -16.32
N ARG A 205 -3.73 18.89 -15.23
CA ARG A 205 -2.72 18.10 -14.53
C ARG A 205 -2.15 16.97 -15.39
N MET A 206 -3.01 16.25 -16.10
CA MET A 206 -2.56 15.20 -17.00
C MET A 206 -1.66 15.75 -18.11
N ALA A 207 -2.00 16.92 -18.67
CA ALA A 207 -1.17 17.58 -19.68
C ALA A 207 0.23 17.95 -19.13
N GLU A 208 0.31 18.49 -17.92
CA GLU A 208 1.59 18.79 -17.26
C GLU A 208 2.41 17.52 -17.00
N TRP A 209 1.80 16.45 -16.48
CA TRP A 209 2.50 15.19 -16.26
C TRP A 209 3.06 14.61 -17.57
N MET A 210 2.27 14.65 -18.64
CA MET A 210 2.73 14.20 -19.96
C MET A 210 3.85 15.08 -20.51
N GLN A 211 3.86 16.37 -20.18
CA GLN A 211 4.94 17.28 -20.55
C GLN A 211 6.23 16.96 -19.76
N THR A 212 6.15 16.84 -18.44
CA THR A 212 7.27 16.41 -17.59
C THR A 212 7.82 15.05 -18.04
N LEU A 213 6.95 14.11 -18.38
CA LEU A 213 7.37 12.79 -18.87
C LEU A 213 8.16 12.91 -20.18
N LYS A 214 7.73 13.75 -21.12
CA LYS A 214 8.46 13.98 -22.38
C LYS A 214 9.86 14.54 -22.14
N GLU A 215 10.03 15.42 -21.16
CA GLU A 215 11.34 16.00 -20.81
C GLU A 215 12.34 14.97 -20.29
N THR A 216 11.86 13.85 -19.74
CA THR A 216 12.73 12.73 -19.33
C THR A 216 13.21 11.87 -20.50
N GLY A 217 12.60 12.00 -21.69
CA GLY A 217 12.86 11.12 -22.84
C GLY A 217 12.30 9.70 -22.68
N PHE A 218 11.48 9.44 -21.66
CA PHE A 218 10.90 8.12 -21.42
C PHE A 218 9.72 7.82 -22.36
N ASP A 219 9.84 6.75 -23.14
CA ASP A 219 8.76 6.26 -23.99
C ASP A 219 7.88 5.27 -23.23
N ILE A 220 6.79 5.80 -22.66
CA ILE A 220 5.83 5.02 -21.88
C ILE A 220 5.06 3.98 -22.70
N ARG A 221 4.89 4.21 -24.01
CA ARG A 221 4.19 3.25 -24.87
C ARG A 221 5.10 2.08 -25.17
N ALA A 222 6.32 2.34 -25.61
CA ALA A 222 7.32 1.30 -25.86
C ALA A 222 7.57 0.46 -24.60
N TYR A 223 7.59 1.08 -23.41
CA TYR A 223 7.76 0.36 -22.15
C TYR A 223 6.61 -0.61 -21.86
N ARG A 224 5.37 -0.20 -22.14
CA ARG A 224 4.17 -1.03 -21.96
C ARG A 224 4.12 -2.16 -23.00
N ASP A 225 4.43 -1.86 -24.26
CA ASP A 225 4.49 -2.87 -25.33
C ASP A 225 5.55 -3.94 -25.03
N ALA A 226 6.71 -3.56 -24.47
CA ALA A 226 7.72 -4.51 -24.02
C ALA A 226 7.22 -5.39 -22.85
N ALA A 227 6.40 -4.84 -21.94
CA ALA A 227 5.78 -5.62 -20.87
C ALA A 227 4.77 -6.63 -21.41
N ASP A 228 3.92 -6.19 -22.35
CA ASP A 228 2.93 -7.07 -22.99
C ASP A 228 3.62 -8.23 -23.74
N GLN A 229 4.69 -7.95 -24.50
CA GLN A 229 5.50 -9.00 -25.15
C GLN A 229 6.07 -10.01 -24.15
N ARG A 230 6.61 -9.55 -23.00
CA ARG A 230 7.12 -10.45 -21.96
C ARG A 230 6.00 -11.30 -21.34
N ALA A 231 4.82 -10.73 -21.13
CA ALA A 231 3.66 -11.47 -20.62
C ALA A 231 3.18 -12.56 -21.59
N GLU A 232 3.16 -12.26 -22.89
CA GLU A 232 2.81 -13.22 -23.94
C GLU A 232 3.80 -14.39 -24.00
N ILE A 233 5.11 -14.10 -24.01
CA ILE A 233 6.16 -15.12 -24.01
C ILE A 233 6.02 -16.05 -22.80
N ARG A 234 5.72 -15.48 -21.62
CA ARG A 234 5.53 -16.26 -20.38
C ARG A 234 4.33 -17.19 -20.45
N THR A 235 3.26 -16.77 -21.12
CA THR A 235 2.03 -17.56 -21.28
C THR A 235 2.22 -18.70 -22.29
N GLN A 236 3.08 -18.50 -23.30
CA GLN A 236 3.37 -19.48 -24.35
C GLN A 236 4.47 -20.49 -23.96
N ALA A 237 5.26 -20.21 -22.91
CA ALA A 237 6.26 -21.14 -22.42
C ALA A 237 5.59 -22.40 -21.82
N PRO A 238 5.88 -23.62 -22.32
CA PRO A 238 5.33 -24.84 -21.74
C PRO A 238 5.80 -24.99 -20.29
N GLY A 239 4.85 -25.24 -19.38
CA GLY A 239 5.15 -25.51 -17.97
C GLY A 239 6.13 -26.69 -17.82
N PRO A 240 6.91 -26.75 -16.73
CA PRO A 240 7.84 -27.85 -16.52
C PRO A 240 7.09 -29.18 -16.61
N ALA A 241 7.51 -30.03 -17.54
CA ALA A 241 6.95 -31.36 -17.71
C ALA A 241 6.96 -32.08 -16.36
N SER A 242 5.79 -32.51 -15.90
CA SER A 242 5.66 -33.36 -14.72
C SER A 242 6.55 -34.59 -14.92
N GLN A 243 7.55 -34.75 -14.05
CA GLN A 243 8.28 -36.01 -13.93
C GLN A 243 7.38 -37.02 -13.22
N ASP A 244 6.34 -37.48 -13.90
CA ASP A 244 5.61 -38.68 -13.49
C ASP A 244 6.22 -39.89 -14.19
N GLY A 245 6.61 -40.88 -13.39
CA GLY A 245 6.82 -42.24 -13.86
C GLY A 245 8.26 -42.73 -13.93
N ARG A 246 8.89 -42.98 -12.77
CA ARG A 246 9.69 -44.20 -12.58
C ARG A 246 9.38 -44.85 -11.24
N MET A 247 8.28 -45.60 -11.23
CA MET A 247 8.00 -46.64 -10.26
C MET A 247 9.09 -47.71 -10.42
N CYS A 248 10.10 -47.68 -9.55
CA CYS A 248 11.13 -48.71 -9.51
C CYS A 248 10.54 -49.92 -8.77
N SER A 249 9.98 -50.89 -9.51
CA SER A 249 9.76 -52.21 -8.94
C SER A 249 11.11 -52.92 -8.86
N ARG A 250 11.57 -53.26 -7.66
CA ARG A 250 12.53 -54.35 -7.48
C ARG A 250 12.08 -55.25 -6.34
N ARG A 251 12.17 -56.53 -6.66
CA ARG A 251 11.86 -57.71 -5.87
C ARG A 251 12.78 -57.84 -4.67
#